data_AF-A0A168MD75-F1
#
_entry.id   AF-A0A168MD75-F1
#
_cell.length_a   1.000
_cell.length_b   1.000
_cell.length_c   1.000
_cell.angle_alpha   90.00
_cell.angle_beta   90.00
_cell.angle_gamma   90.00
#
_symmetry.space_group_name_H-M   'P 1'
#
loop_
_entity.id
_entity.type
_entity.pdbx_description
1 polymer ?
#
loop_
_entity_poly.entity_id
_entity_poly.type
_entity_poly.pdbx_seq_one_letter_code
_entity_poly.pdbx_strand_id
1 'polypeptide(L)'
;MSTKPIKIGCYSAFWGDSVEAAVQLANEASLDYLVADYLAEITMGIFAGKRLRRMGKPGVDYVSLFLDHTLPDILPQLSKTGTKLVTNAGALDPYGCKQAVEQLVDNLGLGGSFKVAVVLGDDLIGDNNPMPALSSFASLQSFSPSSPVNHTQDSDLMPGPDDGILALNAYLGAKGIAAALAEGANIIVTGRVVDSALVVGPLMHEYQWNMETTPQYYDLVASASLAGHIIECGCHSTGGNFTDWKKVVAAGGYSNMGYPIVEFNPAGDFVITKPEGTGGVVSPGTVAEQILYETMDPALYIMADVIVDLRQVRLKQIARDRVHVSGARGRQPTPWLKCCGIFINGYQAHGDILIAGHEAKQKKFLWEETGV
;
A
#
# COMPACT_ATOMS: atom_id res chain seq x y z
N MET A 1 -2.38 -12.60 23.97
CA MET A 1 -2.59 -13.14 22.61
C MET A 1 -4.08 -13.26 22.35
N SER A 2 -4.59 -12.64 21.29
CA SER A 2 -5.98 -12.82 20.88
C SER A 2 -6.24 -14.28 20.45
N THR A 3 -7.40 -14.83 20.84
CA THR A 3 -7.86 -16.15 20.41
C THR A 3 -8.92 -16.07 19.32
N LYS A 4 -9.30 -14.85 18.91
CA LYS A 4 -10.30 -14.58 17.89
C LYS A 4 -9.62 -14.18 16.58
N PRO A 5 -10.33 -14.31 15.44
CA PRO A 5 -9.85 -13.76 14.18
C PRO A 5 -9.74 -12.23 14.28
N ILE A 6 -8.65 -11.66 13.79
CA ILE A 6 -8.47 -10.21 13.67
C ILE A 6 -8.97 -9.77 12.28
N LYS A 7 -9.82 -8.74 12.25
CA LYS A 7 -10.44 -8.22 11.04
C LYS A 7 -9.76 -6.95 10.57
N ILE A 8 -9.25 -6.97 9.35
CA ILE A 8 -8.50 -5.86 8.76
C ILE A 8 -9.11 -5.53 7.40
N GLY A 9 -9.55 -4.29 7.22
CA GLY A 9 -10.00 -3.75 5.93
C GLY A 9 -8.93 -2.87 5.30
N CYS A 10 -8.76 -2.92 3.99
CA CYS A 10 -7.87 -2.03 3.25
C CYS A 10 -8.69 -1.20 2.26
N TYR A 11 -8.55 0.12 2.30
CA TYR A 11 -9.39 1.03 1.50
C TYR A 11 -8.64 1.79 0.40
N SER A 12 -7.35 1.53 0.19
CA SER A 12 -6.58 2.22 -0.83
C SER A 12 -5.54 1.33 -1.51
N ALA A 13 -5.29 1.64 -2.78
CA ALA A 13 -4.29 1.01 -3.64
C ALA A 13 -3.15 1.96 -4.01
N PHE A 14 -3.42 3.26 -4.08
CA PHE A 14 -2.49 4.29 -4.55
C PHE A 14 -2.99 5.68 -4.14
N TRP A 15 -2.17 6.72 -4.37
CA TRP A 15 -2.58 8.10 -4.19
C TRP A 15 -3.67 8.53 -5.18
N GLY A 16 -4.88 8.77 -4.67
CA GLY A 16 -6.03 9.22 -5.46
C GLY A 16 -7.11 8.15 -5.63
N ASP A 17 -7.02 7.04 -4.91
CA ASP A 17 -8.07 6.04 -4.80
C ASP A 17 -9.34 6.61 -4.09
N SER A 18 -10.45 5.86 -4.13
CA SER A 18 -11.76 6.31 -3.64
C SER A 18 -11.75 6.64 -2.16
N VAL A 19 -12.19 7.86 -1.82
CA VAL A 19 -12.40 8.30 -0.44
C VAL A 19 -13.60 7.57 0.18
N GLU A 20 -14.61 7.25 -0.64
CA GLU A 20 -15.82 6.54 -0.24
C GLU A 20 -15.52 5.12 0.26
N ALA A 21 -14.43 4.49 -0.22
CA ALA A 21 -13.96 3.21 0.27
C ALA A 21 -13.64 3.21 1.77
N ALA A 22 -13.02 4.29 2.25
CA ALA A 22 -12.67 4.45 3.65
C ALA A 22 -13.94 4.55 4.52
N VAL A 23 -14.93 5.33 4.06
CA VAL A 23 -16.23 5.48 4.73
C VAL A 23 -17.01 4.16 4.72
N GLN A 24 -16.97 3.42 3.61
CA GLN A 24 -17.59 2.10 3.48
C GLN A 24 -17.04 1.14 4.56
N LEU A 25 -15.72 1.03 4.68
CA LEU A 25 -15.08 0.13 5.64
C LEU A 25 -15.17 0.64 7.08
N ALA A 26 -15.06 1.94 7.33
CA ALA A 26 -15.21 2.50 8.69
C ALA A 26 -16.61 2.26 9.28
N ASN A 27 -17.64 2.26 8.43
CA ASN A 27 -19.01 1.95 8.84
C ASN A 27 -19.24 0.46 9.09
N GLU A 28 -18.31 -0.40 8.71
CA GLU A 28 -18.38 -1.83 9.00
C GLU A 28 -18.09 -2.05 10.50
N ALA A 29 -19.14 -2.38 11.26
CA ALA A 29 -19.14 -2.33 12.72
C ALA A 29 -18.19 -3.32 13.44
N SER A 30 -17.38 -4.10 12.71
CA SER A 30 -16.55 -5.17 13.29
C SER A 30 -15.07 -5.17 12.91
N LEU A 31 -14.55 -4.12 12.27
CA LEU A 31 -13.11 -4.05 11.95
C LEU A 31 -12.27 -3.72 13.19
N ASP A 32 -11.23 -4.50 13.43
CA ASP A 32 -10.22 -4.19 14.44
C ASP A 32 -9.23 -3.15 13.90
N TYR A 33 -8.90 -3.26 12.61
CA TYR A 33 -7.98 -2.38 11.92
C TYR A 33 -8.52 -1.94 10.56
N LEU A 34 -8.20 -0.70 10.23
CA LEU A 34 -8.29 -0.15 8.89
C LEU A 34 -6.87 0.18 8.41
N VAL A 35 -6.53 -0.19 7.19
CA VAL A 35 -5.21 0.08 6.60
C VAL A 35 -5.34 0.84 5.29
N ALA A 36 -4.34 1.66 4.99
CA ALA A 36 -4.26 2.37 3.73
C ALA A 36 -2.84 2.46 3.20
N ASP A 37 -2.68 1.92 1.99
CA ASP A 37 -1.51 2.09 1.14
C ASP A 37 -1.74 3.20 0.10
N TYR A 38 -0.89 4.22 0.14
CA TYR A 38 -0.89 5.35 -0.79
C TYR A 38 0.39 5.44 -1.63
N LEU A 39 1.43 4.67 -1.30
CA LEU A 39 2.77 4.89 -1.83
C LEU A 39 3.11 3.86 -2.90
N ALA A 40 3.02 4.26 -4.16
CA ALA A 40 3.75 3.62 -5.25
C ALA A 40 5.10 4.33 -5.48
N GLU A 41 6.03 3.69 -6.18
CA GLU A 41 7.31 4.29 -6.56
C GLU A 41 7.12 5.64 -7.29
N ILE A 42 6.10 5.73 -8.15
CA ILE A 42 5.76 6.98 -8.86
C ILE A 42 5.29 8.08 -7.90
N THR A 43 4.54 7.73 -6.86
CA THR A 43 4.08 8.67 -5.81
C THR A 43 5.28 9.30 -5.11
N MET A 44 6.28 8.50 -4.77
CA MET A 44 7.53 8.97 -4.17
C MET A 44 8.25 9.96 -5.09
N GLY A 45 8.32 9.64 -6.40
CA GLY A 45 8.86 10.55 -7.42
C GLY A 45 8.12 11.88 -7.53
N ILE A 46 6.79 11.89 -7.39
CA ILE A 46 5.98 13.12 -7.38
C ILE A 46 6.33 13.99 -6.17
N PHE A 47 6.42 13.42 -4.96
CA PHE A 47 6.80 14.17 -3.76
C PHE A 47 8.23 14.70 -3.85
N ALA A 48 9.17 13.86 -4.30
CA ALA A 48 10.55 14.24 -4.52
C ALA A 48 10.66 15.42 -5.50
N GLY A 49 9.95 15.35 -6.64
CA GLY A 49 9.87 16.43 -7.62
C GLY A 49 9.20 17.70 -7.09
N LYS A 50 8.16 17.59 -6.26
CA LYS A 50 7.54 18.74 -5.58
C LYS A 50 8.52 19.41 -4.63
N ARG A 51 9.23 18.63 -3.80
CA ARG A 51 10.27 19.12 -2.87
C ARG A 51 11.38 19.87 -3.61
N LEU A 52 11.86 19.32 -4.73
CA LEU A 52 12.84 19.99 -5.59
C LEU A 52 12.34 21.36 -6.08
N ARG A 53 11.10 21.42 -6.61
CA ARG A 53 10.51 22.67 -7.13
C ARG A 53 10.31 23.73 -6.05
N ARG A 54 10.15 23.33 -4.78
CA ARG A 54 10.05 24.27 -3.66
C ARG A 54 11.39 24.90 -3.29
N MET A 55 12.53 24.35 -3.73
CA MET A 55 13.87 24.89 -3.50
C MET A 55 14.13 25.27 -2.03
N GLY A 56 13.83 24.36 -1.11
CA GLY A 56 14.00 24.58 0.33
C GLY A 56 12.90 25.41 1.02
N LYS A 57 11.87 25.86 0.29
CA LYS A 57 10.68 26.45 0.91
C LYS A 57 9.88 25.37 1.65
N PRO A 58 9.29 25.69 2.83
CA PRO A 58 8.40 24.79 3.54
C PRO A 58 7.24 24.32 2.65
N GLY A 59 6.78 23.09 2.87
CA GLY A 59 5.64 22.54 2.16
C GLY A 59 5.28 21.14 2.64
N VAL A 60 4.21 20.61 2.05
CA VAL A 60 3.67 19.30 2.41
C VAL A 60 4.31 18.21 1.57
N ASP A 61 4.87 17.20 2.24
CA ASP A 61 5.55 16.04 1.66
C ASP A 61 4.94 14.70 2.09
N TYR A 62 3.73 14.77 2.63
CA TYR A 62 2.84 13.65 2.93
C TYR A 62 1.57 13.74 2.07
N VAL A 63 0.77 12.67 2.07
CA VAL A 63 -0.46 12.58 1.27
C VAL A 63 -1.54 13.47 1.89
N SER A 64 -1.69 14.71 1.40
CA SER A 64 -2.68 15.64 1.97
C SER A 64 -4.12 15.18 1.77
N LEU A 65 -4.43 14.47 0.67
CA LEU A 65 -5.77 13.93 0.38
C LEU A 65 -6.29 13.04 1.53
N PHE A 66 -5.41 12.27 2.16
CA PHE A 66 -5.71 11.44 3.33
C PHE A 66 -6.22 12.30 4.50
N LEU A 67 -5.62 13.46 4.74
CA LEU A 67 -6.00 14.40 5.80
C LEU A 67 -7.22 15.25 5.43
N ASP A 68 -7.30 15.72 4.18
CA ASP A 68 -8.28 16.71 3.76
C ASP A 68 -9.65 16.08 3.46
N HIS A 69 -9.65 14.81 3.00
CA HIS A 69 -10.86 14.18 2.49
C HIS A 69 -11.18 12.82 3.12
N THR A 70 -10.18 12.07 3.61
CA THR A 70 -10.43 10.72 4.15
C THR A 70 -10.66 10.74 5.66
N LEU A 71 -9.68 11.23 6.42
CA LEU A 71 -9.72 11.22 7.88
C LEU A 71 -10.94 11.95 8.50
N PRO A 72 -11.37 13.13 8.01
CA PRO A 72 -12.49 13.84 8.62
C PRO A 72 -13.78 13.01 8.63
N ASP A 73 -13.98 12.18 7.59
CA ASP A 73 -15.19 11.39 7.42
C ASP A 73 -15.18 10.08 8.23
N ILE A 74 -14.00 9.54 8.54
CA ILE A 74 -13.88 8.25 9.24
C ILE A 74 -13.52 8.36 10.73
N LEU A 75 -12.77 9.38 11.15
CA LEU A 75 -12.27 9.50 12.52
C LEU A 75 -13.38 9.43 13.60
N PRO A 76 -14.56 10.08 13.45
CA PRO A 76 -15.63 9.95 14.44
C PRO A 76 -16.10 8.50 14.61
N GLN A 77 -16.19 7.76 13.51
CA GLN A 77 -16.63 6.37 13.52
C GLN A 77 -15.55 5.42 14.06
N LEU A 78 -14.27 5.64 13.72
CA LEU A 78 -13.16 4.89 14.30
C LEU A 78 -13.07 5.11 15.82
N SER A 79 -13.30 6.34 16.30
CA SER A 79 -13.32 6.64 17.73
C SER A 79 -14.44 5.90 18.47
N LYS A 80 -15.61 5.75 17.83
CA LYS A 80 -16.77 5.05 18.41
C LYS A 80 -16.57 3.54 18.47
N THR A 81 -15.94 2.97 17.45
CA THR A 81 -15.74 1.51 17.32
C THR A 81 -14.45 1.01 17.97
N GLY A 82 -13.48 1.90 18.18
CA GLY A 82 -12.14 1.54 18.65
C GLY A 82 -11.25 0.95 17.56
N THR A 83 -11.67 1.01 16.28
CA THR A 83 -10.87 0.55 15.14
C THR A 83 -9.60 1.40 15.02
N LYS A 84 -8.45 0.73 14.91
CA LYS A 84 -7.13 1.37 14.77
C LYS A 84 -6.81 1.60 13.28
N LEU A 85 -5.99 2.60 12.98
CA LEU A 85 -5.61 2.96 11.61
C LEU A 85 -4.10 2.84 11.41
N VAL A 86 -3.67 2.17 10.34
CA VAL A 86 -2.26 2.07 9.93
C VAL A 86 -2.10 2.51 8.48
N THR A 87 -1.19 3.43 8.20
CA THR A 87 -1.01 3.95 6.84
C THR A 87 0.43 4.36 6.54
N ASN A 88 0.80 4.34 5.25
CA ASN A 88 2.02 4.94 4.73
C ASN A 88 1.79 6.32 4.10
N ALA A 89 0.68 7.00 4.42
CA ALA A 89 0.39 8.37 3.97
C ALA A 89 1.46 9.41 4.35
N GLY A 90 2.42 9.07 5.22
CA GLY A 90 3.52 9.93 5.61
C GLY A 90 4.49 10.26 4.45
N ALA A 91 4.57 9.41 3.43
CA ALA A 91 5.43 9.61 2.26
C ALA A 91 6.86 10.06 2.63
N LEU A 92 7.29 11.26 2.21
CA LEU A 92 8.62 11.81 2.50
C LEU A 92 8.67 12.68 3.77
N ASP A 93 7.55 12.85 4.48
CA ASP A 93 7.49 13.56 5.77
C ASP A 93 6.46 12.91 6.73
N PRO A 94 6.78 11.71 7.27
CA PRO A 94 5.88 11.03 8.20
C PRO A 94 5.65 11.81 9.51
N TYR A 95 6.62 12.63 9.93
CA TYR A 95 6.51 13.44 11.14
C TYR A 95 5.54 14.62 10.95
N GLY A 96 5.65 15.36 9.85
CA GLY A 96 4.69 16.41 9.50
C GLY A 96 3.29 15.86 9.29
N CYS A 97 3.17 14.65 8.71
CA CYS A 97 1.89 13.97 8.61
C CYS A 97 1.28 13.67 9.99
N LYS A 98 2.08 13.17 10.94
CA LYS A 98 1.64 12.95 12.33
C LYS A 98 1.10 14.25 12.95
N GLN A 99 1.83 15.35 12.85
CA GLN A 99 1.41 16.64 13.42
C GLN A 99 0.10 17.12 12.82
N ALA A 100 -0.09 16.95 11.51
CA ALA A 100 -1.33 17.29 10.84
C ALA A 100 -2.51 16.40 11.28
N VAL A 101 -2.28 15.09 11.51
CA VAL A 101 -3.30 14.18 12.07
C VAL A 101 -3.69 14.61 13.48
N GLU A 102 -2.72 14.89 14.35
CA GLU A 102 -2.98 15.35 15.72
C GLU A 102 -3.80 16.64 15.73
N GLN A 103 -3.45 17.61 14.88
CA GLN A 103 -4.21 18.85 14.71
C GLN A 103 -5.64 18.60 14.21
N LEU A 104 -5.84 17.67 13.27
CA LEU A 104 -7.17 17.31 12.78
C LEU A 104 -8.02 16.65 13.87
N VAL A 105 -7.44 15.74 14.65
CA VAL A 105 -8.11 15.09 15.80
C VAL A 105 -8.59 16.13 16.80
N ASP A 106 -7.76 17.13 17.12
CA ASP A 106 -8.13 18.23 18.01
C ASP A 106 -9.24 19.11 17.41
N ASN A 107 -9.16 19.45 16.11
CA ASN A 107 -10.16 20.25 15.41
C ASN A 107 -11.54 19.59 15.37
N LEU A 108 -11.59 18.26 15.32
CA LEU A 108 -12.83 17.47 15.35
C LEU A 108 -13.38 17.27 16.77
N GLY A 109 -12.72 17.80 17.80
CA GLY A 109 -13.12 17.59 19.20
C GLY A 109 -12.90 16.17 19.69
N LEU A 110 -12.05 15.40 19.02
CA LEU A 110 -11.69 14.02 19.36
C LEU A 110 -10.39 13.94 20.18
N GLY A 111 -9.90 15.08 20.68
CA GLY A 111 -8.69 15.18 21.50
C GLY A 111 -8.65 14.14 22.64
N GLY A 112 -7.53 13.45 22.77
CA GLY A 112 -7.35 12.37 23.74
C GLY A 112 -7.97 11.02 23.36
N SER A 113 -8.74 10.93 22.27
CA SER A 113 -9.31 9.66 21.77
C SER A 113 -8.31 8.84 20.95
N PHE A 114 -7.30 9.50 20.38
CA PHE A 114 -6.28 8.86 19.56
C PHE A 114 -4.88 9.23 20.04
N LYS A 115 -4.02 8.20 20.18
CA LYS A 115 -2.57 8.36 20.25
C LYS A 115 -1.99 8.11 18.86
N VAL A 116 -1.29 9.10 18.31
CA VAL A 116 -0.68 9.03 16.98
C VAL A 116 0.81 8.71 17.10
N ALA A 117 1.27 7.68 16.40
CA ALA A 117 2.66 7.28 16.32
C ALA A 117 3.17 7.34 14.89
N VAL A 118 4.49 7.48 14.75
CA VAL A 118 5.19 7.51 13.47
C VAL A 118 6.28 6.45 13.44
N VAL A 119 6.41 5.75 12.32
CA VAL A 119 7.55 4.86 12.03
C VAL A 119 8.49 5.59 11.06
N LEU A 120 9.74 5.76 11.47
CA LEU A 120 10.80 6.45 10.74
C LEU A 120 11.96 5.48 10.42
N GLY A 121 12.86 5.92 9.55
CA GLY A 121 14.09 5.20 9.19
C GLY A 121 14.11 4.67 7.75
N ASP A 122 13.08 4.98 6.96
CA ASP A 122 13.02 4.64 5.54
C ASP A 122 13.87 5.60 4.71
N ASP A 123 13.89 6.89 5.01
CA ASP A 123 14.70 7.89 4.31
C ASP A 123 16.21 7.70 4.58
N LEU A 124 16.94 7.34 3.52
CA LEU A 124 18.39 7.14 3.56
C LEU A 124 19.19 8.40 3.25
N ILE A 125 18.58 9.44 2.66
CA ILE A 125 19.26 10.71 2.32
C ILE A 125 19.47 11.55 3.58
N GLY A 126 18.41 11.70 4.39
CA GLY A 126 18.38 12.61 5.54
C GLY A 126 18.51 14.09 5.15
N ASP A 127 18.74 14.96 6.14
CA ASP A 127 18.58 16.42 5.94
C ASP A 127 19.82 17.16 5.42
N ASN A 128 21.00 16.52 5.39
CA ASN A 128 22.27 17.24 5.24
C ASN A 128 22.71 17.49 3.78
N ASN A 129 22.24 16.67 2.84
CA ASN A 129 22.51 16.84 1.42
C ASN A 129 21.25 16.45 0.63
N PRO A 130 20.55 17.38 -0.04
CA PRO A 130 19.28 17.08 -0.69
C PRO A 130 19.42 16.28 -1.99
N MET A 131 20.63 16.18 -2.55
CA MET A 131 20.91 15.38 -3.76
C MET A 131 22.32 14.77 -3.69
N PRO A 132 22.56 13.79 -2.81
CA PRO A 132 23.84 13.10 -2.73
C PRO A 132 24.06 12.24 -3.99
N ALA A 133 25.32 12.12 -4.40
CA ALA A 133 25.71 11.19 -5.45
C ALA A 133 25.41 9.75 -5.02
N LEU A 134 24.95 8.90 -5.94
CA LEU A 134 24.66 7.49 -5.65
C LEU A 134 25.83 6.76 -4.97
N SER A 135 27.06 7.06 -5.39
CA SER A 135 28.30 6.49 -4.84
C SER A 135 28.53 6.79 -3.36
N SER A 136 27.86 7.78 -2.78
CA SER A 136 27.93 8.08 -1.35
C SER A 136 27.24 7.01 -0.47
N PHE A 137 26.37 6.19 -1.05
CA PHE A 137 25.67 5.13 -0.35
C PHE A 137 26.40 3.78 -0.50
N ALA A 138 27.50 3.61 0.23
CA ALA A 138 28.38 2.44 0.13
C ALA A 138 27.69 1.08 0.37
N SER A 139 26.55 1.07 1.10
CA SER A 139 25.79 -0.14 1.41
C SER A 139 24.72 -0.49 0.38
N LEU A 140 24.47 0.36 -0.63
CA LEU A 140 23.51 0.06 -1.69
C LEU A 140 24.08 -0.98 -2.65
N GLN A 141 23.29 -1.99 -2.94
CA GLN A 141 23.57 -2.95 -4.00
C GLN A 141 22.53 -2.78 -5.10
N SER A 142 22.98 -2.73 -6.34
CA SER A 142 22.08 -2.73 -7.49
C SER A 142 21.32 -4.05 -7.51
N PHE A 143 19.99 -3.96 -7.55
CA PHE A 143 19.10 -5.11 -7.64
C PHE A 143 18.03 -4.83 -8.69
N SER A 144 18.22 -5.42 -9.87
CA SER A 144 17.25 -5.40 -10.95
C SER A 144 17.06 -6.85 -11.44
N PRO A 145 16.11 -7.59 -10.85
CA PRO A 145 15.89 -8.99 -11.20
C PRO A 145 15.26 -9.13 -12.60
N SER A 146 14.77 -8.04 -13.19
CA SER A 146 14.11 -8.02 -14.49
C SER A 146 14.46 -6.74 -15.25
N SER A 147 15.39 -6.88 -16.20
CA SER A 147 15.67 -5.87 -17.21
C SER A 147 15.55 -6.53 -18.59
N PRO A 148 14.53 -6.21 -19.40
CA PRO A 148 14.38 -6.82 -20.72
C PRO A 148 15.48 -6.38 -21.70
N VAL A 149 16.20 -5.32 -21.38
CA VAL A 149 17.22 -4.71 -22.23
C VAL A 149 18.58 -4.59 -21.54
N ASN A 150 18.81 -5.35 -20.46
CA ASN A 150 20.05 -5.32 -19.66
C ASN A 150 20.55 -3.90 -19.32
N HIS A 151 19.63 -2.98 -19.03
CA HIS A 151 19.92 -1.58 -18.74
C HIS A 151 20.72 -0.86 -19.84
N THR A 152 20.55 -1.25 -21.12
CA THR A 152 21.27 -0.61 -22.23
C THR A 152 20.46 0.43 -23.00
N GLN A 153 19.14 0.54 -22.75
CA GLN A 153 18.28 1.54 -23.39
C GLN A 153 17.81 2.58 -22.38
N ASP A 154 17.59 3.81 -22.84
CA ASP A 154 17.17 4.95 -22.02
C ASP A 154 15.97 4.66 -21.11
N SER A 155 15.03 3.83 -21.57
CA SER A 155 13.84 3.43 -20.81
C SER A 155 14.13 2.56 -19.58
N ASP A 156 15.36 2.07 -19.42
CA ASP A 156 15.77 1.11 -18.39
C ASP A 156 17.18 1.42 -17.86
N LEU A 157 17.73 2.61 -18.12
CA LEU A 157 19.03 3.01 -17.61
C LEU A 157 19.00 3.18 -16.08
N MET A 158 19.98 2.61 -15.42
CA MET A 158 20.24 2.84 -13.99
C MET A 158 21.08 4.11 -13.80
N PRO A 159 20.93 4.82 -12.66
CA PRO A 159 21.75 5.97 -12.35
C PRO A 159 23.24 5.61 -12.30
N GLY A 160 24.08 6.50 -12.82
CA GLY A 160 25.52 6.46 -12.66
C GLY A 160 25.95 6.78 -11.22
N PRO A 161 27.22 6.50 -10.86
CA PRO A 161 27.73 6.70 -9.50
C PRO A 161 27.72 8.16 -9.04
N ASP A 162 27.79 9.11 -9.98
CA ASP A 162 27.81 10.55 -9.71
C ASP A 162 26.43 11.21 -9.85
N ASP A 163 25.41 10.45 -10.26
CA ASP A 163 24.05 10.97 -10.39
C ASP A 163 23.47 11.32 -9.01
N GLY A 164 22.87 12.51 -8.94
CA GLY A 164 22.22 13.01 -7.74
C GLY A 164 20.92 12.25 -7.49
N ILE A 165 20.81 11.67 -6.30
CA ILE A 165 19.62 10.96 -5.85
C ILE A 165 18.71 11.94 -5.12
N LEU A 166 17.50 12.14 -5.63
CA LEU A 166 16.53 13.12 -5.11
C LEU A 166 15.70 12.57 -3.94
N ALA A 167 15.41 11.27 -3.96
CA ALA A 167 14.79 10.55 -2.85
C ALA A 167 15.32 9.12 -2.84
N LEU A 168 15.54 8.57 -1.65
CA LEU A 168 15.98 7.19 -1.47
C LEU A 168 15.34 6.63 -0.22
N ASN A 169 14.33 5.78 -0.39
CA ASN A 169 13.55 5.24 0.71
C ASN A 169 13.60 3.71 0.73
N ALA A 170 13.99 3.13 1.87
CA ALA A 170 13.97 1.70 2.10
C ALA A 170 12.55 1.22 2.42
N TYR A 171 12.19 0.05 1.90
CA TYR A 171 10.93 -0.61 2.21
C TYR A 171 11.05 -1.29 3.57
N LEU A 172 10.71 -0.56 4.63
CA LEU A 172 10.75 -1.11 5.99
C LEU A 172 9.71 -2.23 6.19
N GLY A 173 9.98 -3.09 7.18
CA GLY A 173 9.06 -4.15 7.60
C GLY A 173 8.11 -3.74 8.74
N ALA A 174 7.36 -4.71 9.22
CA ALA A 174 6.23 -4.56 10.14
C ALA A 174 6.59 -4.26 11.61
N LYS A 175 7.85 -4.48 12.02
CA LYS A 175 8.28 -4.39 13.43
C LYS A 175 8.02 -3.01 14.05
N GLY A 176 8.26 -1.93 13.31
CA GLY A 176 8.01 -0.57 13.79
C GLY A 176 6.52 -0.30 14.06
N ILE A 177 5.65 -0.83 13.20
CA ILE A 177 4.19 -0.73 13.36
C ILE A 177 3.74 -1.52 14.60
N ALA A 178 4.23 -2.74 14.77
CA ALA A 178 3.90 -3.57 15.94
C ALA A 178 4.38 -2.94 17.26
N ALA A 179 5.56 -2.31 17.26
CA ALA A 179 6.08 -1.58 18.43
C ALA A 179 5.22 -0.35 18.77
N ALA A 180 4.84 0.46 17.78
CA ALA A 180 3.95 1.60 17.98
C ALA A 180 2.58 1.18 18.57
N LEU A 181 2.02 0.07 18.09
CA LEU A 181 0.79 -0.51 18.64
C LEU A 181 0.99 -1.02 20.08
N ALA A 182 2.14 -1.64 20.39
CA ALA A 182 2.46 -2.08 21.75
C ALA A 182 2.58 -0.92 22.75
N GLU A 183 2.97 0.27 22.27
CA GLU A 183 2.94 1.51 23.05
C GLU A 183 1.55 2.16 23.14
N GLY A 184 0.52 1.53 22.58
CA GLY A 184 -0.87 1.98 22.66
C GLY A 184 -1.26 3.04 21.63
N ALA A 185 -0.54 3.14 20.51
CA ALA A 185 -0.98 4.00 19.40
C ALA A 185 -2.28 3.49 18.77
N ASN A 186 -3.16 4.42 18.39
CA ASN A 186 -4.40 4.15 17.68
C ASN A 186 -4.26 4.45 16.18
N ILE A 187 -3.43 5.44 15.83
CA ILE A 187 -3.12 5.81 14.46
C ILE A 187 -1.62 5.70 14.26
N ILE A 188 -1.19 4.93 13.27
CA ILE A 188 0.22 4.75 12.93
C ILE A 188 0.44 5.26 11.52
N VAL A 189 1.33 6.24 11.40
CA VAL A 189 1.76 6.81 10.12
C VAL A 189 3.18 6.34 9.84
N THR A 190 3.45 5.92 8.62
CA THR A 190 4.77 5.45 8.19
C THR A 190 5.21 6.21 6.94
N GLY A 191 6.52 6.21 6.67
CA GLY A 191 7.07 6.52 5.34
C GLY A 191 6.96 5.30 4.42
N ARG A 192 8.02 4.95 3.69
CA ARG A 192 8.00 3.71 2.91
C ARG A 192 8.11 2.46 3.79
N VAL A 193 7.11 1.61 3.67
CA VAL A 193 7.11 0.22 4.14
C VAL A 193 6.82 -0.70 2.96
N VAL A 194 7.04 -2.00 3.13
CA VAL A 194 6.38 -3.00 2.26
C VAL A 194 4.88 -2.93 2.53
N ASP A 195 4.08 -3.01 1.47
CA ASP A 195 2.63 -2.73 1.52
C ASP A 195 1.91 -3.69 2.49
N SER A 196 2.25 -4.99 2.39
CA SER A 196 1.80 -6.01 3.36
C SER A 196 2.19 -5.77 4.82
N ALA A 197 3.22 -4.95 5.11
CA ALA A 197 3.63 -4.63 6.48
C ALA A 197 2.54 -3.89 7.26
N LEU A 198 1.67 -3.16 6.56
CA LEU A 198 0.50 -2.48 7.14
C LEU A 198 -0.48 -3.48 7.77
N VAL A 199 -0.49 -4.72 7.30
CA VAL A 199 -1.31 -5.83 7.82
C VAL A 199 -0.51 -6.73 8.78
N VAL A 200 0.74 -7.03 8.44
CA VAL A 200 1.62 -7.86 9.28
C VAL A 200 1.87 -7.21 10.65
N GLY A 201 2.02 -5.88 10.71
CA GLY A 201 2.27 -5.14 11.97
C GLY A 201 1.16 -5.31 13.01
N PRO A 202 -0.11 -5.02 12.67
CA PRO A 202 -1.28 -5.35 13.48
C PRO A 202 -1.32 -6.79 13.96
N LEU A 203 -1.12 -7.76 13.06
CA LEU A 203 -1.20 -9.19 13.39
C LEU A 203 -0.06 -9.62 14.33
N MET A 204 1.17 -9.13 14.10
CA MET A 204 2.31 -9.33 15.01
C MET A 204 2.00 -8.81 16.41
N HIS A 205 1.35 -7.65 16.53
CA HIS A 205 0.96 -7.06 17.81
C HIS A 205 -0.13 -7.88 18.52
N GLU A 206 -1.26 -8.12 17.86
CA GLU A 206 -2.44 -8.76 18.45
C GLU A 206 -2.18 -10.22 18.88
N TYR A 207 -1.35 -10.92 18.10
CA TYR A 207 -0.93 -12.29 18.39
C TYR A 207 0.40 -12.40 19.13
N GLN A 208 1.03 -11.27 19.46
CA GLN A 208 2.28 -11.19 20.23
C GLN A 208 3.39 -12.08 19.65
N TRP A 209 3.53 -12.09 18.33
CA TRP A 209 4.52 -12.92 17.65
C TRP A 209 5.94 -12.47 18.02
N ASN A 210 6.76 -13.45 18.36
CA ASN A 210 8.16 -13.29 18.71
C ASN A 210 8.97 -14.38 18.01
N MET A 211 10.04 -13.99 17.33
CA MET A 211 10.84 -14.89 16.51
C MET A 211 11.43 -16.08 17.27
N GLU A 212 11.79 -15.88 18.54
CA GLU A 212 12.46 -16.91 19.36
C GLU A 212 11.45 -17.88 20.00
N THR A 213 10.25 -17.40 20.31
CA THR A 213 9.28 -18.17 21.12
C THR A 213 8.04 -18.62 20.35
N THR A 214 7.73 -18.01 19.20
CA THR A 214 6.54 -18.35 18.40
C THR A 214 6.83 -19.55 17.49
N PRO A 215 6.11 -20.67 17.66
CA PRO A 215 6.25 -21.81 16.77
C PRO A 215 5.88 -21.44 15.33
N GLN A 216 6.65 -21.91 14.36
CA GLN A 216 6.42 -21.62 12.93
C GLN A 216 6.32 -20.12 12.64
N TYR A 217 7.10 -19.29 13.36
CA TYR A 217 7.10 -17.83 13.23
C TYR A 217 7.08 -17.36 11.76
N TYR A 218 7.99 -17.88 10.93
CA TYR A 218 8.06 -17.46 9.53
C TYR A 218 6.82 -17.86 8.72
N ASP A 219 6.18 -19.00 8.99
CA ASP A 219 4.95 -19.37 8.29
C ASP A 219 3.79 -18.45 8.65
N LEU A 220 3.71 -18.01 9.92
CA LEU A 220 2.70 -17.04 10.37
C LEU A 220 2.93 -15.67 9.72
N VAL A 221 4.18 -15.19 9.69
CA VAL A 221 4.53 -13.94 9.02
C VAL A 221 4.29 -14.04 7.51
N ALA A 222 4.63 -15.16 6.86
CA ALA A 222 4.36 -15.38 5.44
C ALA A 222 2.87 -15.40 5.12
N SER A 223 2.05 -16.02 5.98
CA SER A 223 0.60 -16.01 5.79
C SER A 223 0.01 -14.62 6.01
N ALA A 224 0.49 -13.86 7.00
CA ALA A 224 0.11 -12.47 7.19
C ALA A 224 0.53 -11.56 6.03
N SER A 225 1.74 -11.78 5.48
CA SER A 225 2.22 -11.09 4.29
C SER A 225 1.34 -11.39 3.09
N LEU A 226 0.93 -12.65 2.89
CA LEU A 226 -0.02 -13.02 1.84
C LEU A 226 -1.40 -12.38 2.06
N ALA A 227 -1.89 -12.34 3.30
CA ALA A 227 -3.14 -11.66 3.64
C ALA A 227 -3.07 -10.17 3.30
N GLY A 228 -1.97 -9.50 3.64
CA GLY A 228 -1.71 -8.11 3.27
C GLY A 228 -1.70 -7.92 1.76
N HIS A 229 -0.94 -8.75 1.05
CA HIS A 229 -0.87 -8.74 -0.40
C HIS A 229 -2.22 -8.95 -1.10
N ILE A 230 -3.13 -9.72 -0.51
CA ILE A 230 -4.45 -9.94 -1.10
C ILE A 230 -5.40 -8.75 -0.90
N ILE A 231 -5.29 -8.03 0.21
CA ILE A 231 -6.21 -6.92 0.50
C ILE A 231 -5.66 -5.56 0.03
N GLU A 232 -4.37 -5.46 -0.31
CA GLU A 232 -3.83 -4.27 -0.97
C GLU A 232 -4.32 -4.16 -2.44
N CYS A 233 -3.89 -3.10 -3.13
CA CYS A 233 -4.34 -2.79 -4.51
C CYS A 233 -5.87 -2.60 -4.66
N GLY A 234 -6.54 -2.14 -3.59
CA GLY A 234 -7.94 -1.70 -3.63
C GLY A 234 -8.90 -2.85 -3.87
N CYS A 235 -9.79 -2.74 -4.86
CA CYS A 235 -10.82 -3.75 -5.11
C CYS A 235 -10.34 -4.97 -5.93
N HIS A 236 -9.04 -5.19 -6.15
CA HIS A 236 -8.59 -6.25 -7.07
C HIS A 236 -9.07 -7.65 -6.62
N SER A 237 -8.84 -8.02 -5.36
CA SER A 237 -9.30 -9.31 -4.81
C SER A 237 -10.84 -9.43 -4.68
N THR A 238 -11.56 -8.32 -4.88
CA THR A 238 -13.02 -8.24 -4.91
C THR A 238 -13.59 -7.99 -6.32
N GLY A 239 -12.77 -8.10 -7.38
CA GLY A 239 -13.21 -8.08 -8.77
C GLY A 239 -12.77 -6.88 -9.62
N GLY A 240 -12.01 -5.94 -9.05
CA GLY A 240 -11.70 -4.64 -9.67
C GLY A 240 -10.90 -4.75 -10.97
N ASN A 241 -10.04 -5.77 -11.07
CA ASN A 241 -9.25 -6.09 -12.26
C ASN A 241 -9.42 -7.55 -12.71
N PHE A 242 -10.58 -8.15 -12.40
CA PHE A 242 -10.79 -9.58 -12.60
C PHE A 242 -11.04 -9.96 -14.05
N THR A 243 -10.35 -10.99 -14.54
CA THR A 243 -10.49 -11.48 -15.94
C THR A 243 -11.94 -11.83 -16.29
N ASP A 244 -12.67 -12.50 -15.40
CA ASP A 244 -14.08 -12.84 -15.60
C ASP A 244 -15.03 -11.69 -15.21
N TRP A 245 -14.76 -10.48 -15.70
CA TRP A 245 -15.48 -9.23 -15.37
C TRP A 245 -17.01 -9.31 -15.50
N LYS A 246 -17.55 -10.19 -16.37
CA LYS A 246 -19.01 -10.41 -16.48
C LYS A 246 -19.63 -10.89 -15.18
N LYS A 247 -18.89 -11.66 -14.36
CA LYS A 247 -19.33 -12.08 -13.03
C LYS A 247 -19.44 -10.89 -12.08
N VAL A 248 -18.54 -9.91 -12.20
CA VAL A 248 -18.54 -8.66 -11.44
C VAL A 248 -19.76 -7.81 -11.80
N VAL A 249 -20.05 -7.66 -13.10
CA VAL A 249 -21.25 -6.96 -13.59
C VAL A 249 -22.53 -7.61 -13.06
N ALA A 250 -22.62 -8.94 -13.10
CA ALA A 250 -23.76 -9.67 -12.55
C ALA A 250 -23.90 -9.55 -11.02
N ALA A 251 -22.81 -9.22 -10.32
CA ALA A 251 -22.76 -9.06 -8.88
C ALA A 251 -22.80 -7.58 -8.43
N GLY A 252 -23.53 -6.73 -9.17
CA GLY A 252 -23.73 -5.32 -8.80
C GLY A 252 -22.74 -4.33 -9.41
N GLY A 253 -21.78 -4.81 -10.21
CA GLY A 253 -20.89 -3.97 -11.01
C GLY A 253 -19.84 -3.20 -10.20
N TYR A 254 -19.31 -2.15 -10.82
CA TYR A 254 -18.12 -1.42 -10.37
C TYR A 254 -18.40 -0.15 -9.56
N SER A 255 -19.64 0.36 -9.58
CA SER A 255 -19.96 1.68 -9.01
C SER A 255 -20.02 1.72 -7.48
N ASN A 256 -20.19 0.57 -6.84
CA ASN A 256 -20.23 0.43 -5.37
C ASN A 256 -19.49 -0.85 -4.95
N MET A 257 -18.29 -1.08 -5.47
CA MET A 257 -17.53 -2.28 -5.13
C MET A 257 -17.23 -2.34 -3.64
N GLY A 258 -17.30 -3.54 -3.07
CA GLY A 258 -16.85 -3.77 -1.71
C GLY A 258 -15.33 -3.86 -1.66
N TYR A 259 -14.69 -3.04 -0.84
CA TYR A 259 -13.26 -3.16 -0.59
C TYR A 259 -12.95 -4.40 0.26
N PRO A 260 -11.76 -5.00 0.09
CA PRO A 260 -11.45 -6.28 0.72
C PRO A 260 -11.27 -6.16 2.23
N ILE A 261 -11.73 -7.20 2.91
CA ILE A 261 -11.53 -7.44 4.34
C ILE A 261 -10.87 -8.81 4.47
N VAL A 262 -9.84 -8.90 5.31
CA VAL A 262 -9.32 -10.17 5.79
C VAL A 262 -9.78 -10.44 7.22
N GLU A 263 -10.20 -11.67 7.48
CA GLU A 263 -10.42 -12.21 8.82
C GLU A 263 -9.32 -13.24 9.09
N PHE A 264 -8.27 -12.82 9.78
CA PHE A 264 -7.07 -13.61 9.99
C PHE A 264 -7.14 -14.39 11.29
N ASN A 265 -6.95 -15.72 11.27
CA ASN A 265 -6.98 -16.53 12.50
C ASN A 265 -5.61 -16.61 13.18
N PRO A 266 -5.56 -16.84 14.50
CA PRO A 266 -4.30 -17.06 15.23
C PRO A 266 -3.45 -18.22 14.68
N ALA A 267 -4.07 -19.20 14.02
CA ALA A 267 -3.39 -20.36 13.42
C ALA A 267 -2.71 -20.06 12.08
N GLY A 268 -2.93 -18.87 11.51
CA GLY A 268 -2.33 -18.43 10.26
C GLY A 268 -3.19 -18.62 9.01
N ASP A 269 -4.30 -19.37 9.07
CA ASP A 269 -5.27 -19.38 7.97
C ASP A 269 -6.21 -18.16 8.06
N PHE A 270 -6.81 -17.77 6.95
CA PHE A 270 -7.64 -16.58 6.92
C PHE A 270 -8.75 -16.64 5.88
N VAL A 271 -9.71 -15.74 6.00
CA VAL A 271 -10.81 -15.58 5.05
C VAL A 271 -10.75 -14.20 4.43
N ILE A 272 -10.86 -14.13 3.11
CA ILE A 272 -11.07 -12.89 2.37
C ILE A 272 -12.57 -12.73 2.14
N THR A 273 -13.07 -11.53 2.40
CA THR A 273 -14.48 -11.14 2.26
C THR A 273 -14.56 -9.67 1.85
N LYS A 274 -15.78 -9.16 1.67
CA LYS A 274 -16.08 -7.73 1.46
C LYS A 274 -17.34 -7.33 2.25
N PRO A 275 -17.60 -6.03 2.48
CA PRO A 275 -18.82 -5.58 3.14
C PRO A 275 -20.09 -6.09 2.45
N GLU A 276 -21.12 -6.40 3.24
CA GLU A 276 -22.42 -6.82 2.70
C GLU A 276 -23.12 -5.70 1.93
N GLY A 277 -23.99 -6.04 0.97
CA GLY A 277 -24.74 -5.05 0.18
C GLY A 277 -23.93 -4.27 -0.87
N THR A 278 -22.63 -4.54 -1.00
CA THR A 278 -21.75 -3.95 -2.01
C THR A 278 -21.70 -4.78 -3.30
N GLY A 279 -21.27 -4.15 -4.39
CA GLY A 279 -20.90 -4.81 -5.64
C GLY A 279 -19.57 -5.58 -5.53
N GLY A 280 -19.08 -6.11 -6.65
CA GLY A 280 -17.89 -6.96 -6.67
C GLY A 280 -18.17 -8.43 -6.36
N VAL A 281 -17.14 -9.26 -6.49
CA VAL A 281 -17.17 -10.71 -6.23
C VAL A 281 -15.91 -11.10 -5.46
N VAL A 282 -16.05 -11.90 -4.40
CA VAL A 282 -14.91 -12.57 -3.76
C VAL A 282 -14.99 -14.07 -4.05
N SER A 283 -14.07 -14.54 -4.89
CA SER A 283 -14.00 -15.93 -5.36
C SER A 283 -12.54 -16.41 -5.43
N PRO A 284 -12.28 -17.73 -5.52
CA PRO A 284 -10.92 -18.23 -5.73
C PRO A 284 -10.23 -17.60 -6.95
N GLY A 285 -10.98 -17.23 -8.00
CA GLY A 285 -10.42 -16.55 -9.17
C GLY A 285 -9.92 -15.15 -8.86
N THR A 286 -10.74 -14.31 -8.21
CA THR A 286 -10.37 -12.92 -7.88
C THR A 286 -9.21 -12.88 -6.89
N VAL A 287 -9.21 -13.79 -5.92
CA VAL A 287 -8.11 -13.91 -4.95
C VAL A 287 -6.85 -14.47 -5.61
N ALA A 288 -6.94 -15.47 -6.50
CA ALA A 288 -5.77 -16.02 -7.18
C ALA A 288 -5.10 -14.99 -8.11
N GLU A 289 -5.87 -14.17 -8.81
CA GLU A 289 -5.31 -13.12 -9.67
C GLU A 289 -4.53 -12.08 -8.87
N GLN A 290 -5.05 -11.65 -7.70
CA GLN A 290 -4.29 -10.78 -6.80
C GLN A 290 -3.04 -11.47 -6.25
N ILE A 291 -3.08 -12.76 -5.89
CA ILE A 291 -1.89 -13.50 -5.40
C ILE A 291 -0.77 -13.53 -6.46
N LEU A 292 -1.11 -13.55 -7.74
CA LEU A 292 -0.13 -13.58 -8.84
C LEU A 292 0.29 -12.17 -9.29
N TYR A 293 -0.45 -11.15 -8.91
CA TYR A 293 -0.15 -9.76 -9.24
C TYR A 293 1.16 -9.35 -8.59
N GLU A 294 2.08 -8.76 -9.38
CA GLU A 294 3.41 -8.32 -8.94
C GLU A 294 4.29 -9.39 -8.25
N THR A 295 3.91 -10.65 -8.36
CA THR A 295 4.66 -11.81 -7.85
C THR A 295 5.47 -12.43 -8.98
N MET A 296 6.78 -12.17 -8.99
CA MET A 296 7.68 -12.69 -10.02
C MET A 296 7.97 -14.20 -9.86
N ASP A 297 8.44 -14.62 -8.69
CA ASP A 297 8.71 -16.03 -8.36
C ASP A 297 7.86 -16.46 -7.16
N PRO A 298 6.80 -17.26 -7.38
CA PRO A 298 5.94 -17.76 -6.30
C PRO A 298 6.67 -18.62 -5.25
N ALA A 299 7.87 -19.12 -5.51
CA ALA A 299 8.66 -19.89 -4.55
C ALA A 299 9.61 -19.03 -3.69
N LEU A 300 9.83 -17.77 -4.11
CA LEU A 300 10.81 -16.83 -3.58
C LEU A 300 10.26 -15.40 -3.61
N TYR A 301 9.06 -15.17 -3.09
CA TYR A 301 8.52 -13.83 -3.00
C TYR A 301 9.19 -13.09 -1.83
N ILE A 302 10.22 -12.29 -2.13
CA ILE A 302 11.08 -11.64 -1.15
C ILE A 302 10.41 -10.39 -0.59
N MET A 303 10.19 -10.37 0.72
CA MET A 303 9.70 -9.21 1.46
C MET A 303 10.66 -8.84 2.61
N ALA A 304 10.42 -7.69 3.24
CA ALA A 304 11.25 -7.18 4.34
C ALA A 304 11.28 -8.10 5.56
N ASP A 305 10.13 -8.69 5.95
CA ASP A 305 10.02 -9.50 7.16
C ASP A 305 10.18 -11.01 6.92
N VAL A 306 9.99 -11.48 5.68
CA VAL A 306 9.95 -12.91 5.34
C VAL A 306 10.17 -13.13 3.84
N ILE A 307 10.65 -14.31 3.44
CA ILE A 307 10.54 -14.80 2.06
C ILE A 307 9.34 -15.75 1.99
N VAL A 308 8.35 -15.41 1.18
CA VAL A 308 7.08 -16.15 1.06
C VAL A 308 7.16 -17.20 -0.04
N ASP A 309 6.74 -18.42 0.27
CA ASP A 309 6.53 -19.53 -0.66
C ASP A 309 5.03 -19.80 -0.82
N LEU A 310 4.52 -19.47 -2.01
CA LEU A 310 3.10 -19.51 -2.37
C LEU A 310 2.69 -20.84 -3.03
N ARG A 311 3.64 -21.73 -3.32
CA ARG A 311 3.36 -22.96 -4.10
C ARG A 311 2.37 -23.91 -3.42
N GLN A 312 2.30 -23.85 -2.10
CA GLN A 312 1.38 -24.67 -1.30
C GLN A 312 0.09 -23.93 -0.90
N VAL A 313 -0.11 -22.70 -1.38
CA VAL A 313 -1.34 -21.96 -1.12
C VAL A 313 -2.54 -22.70 -1.71
N ARG A 314 -3.63 -22.71 -0.96
CA ARG A 314 -4.93 -23.30 -1.32
C ARG A 314 -6.01 -22.28 -1.09
N LEU A 315 -6.90 -22.14 -2.08
CA LEU A 315 -8.07 -21.30 -2.04
C LEU A 315 -9.32 -22.17 -2.03
N LYS A 316 -10.23 -21.93 -1.09
CA LYS A 316 -11.50 -22.65 -0.99
C LYS A 316 -12.64 -21.66 -0.81
N GLN A 317 -13.62 -21.69 -1.72
CA GLN A 317 -14.87 -20.97 -1.50
C GLN A 317 -15.61 -21.64 -0.33
N ILE A 318 -15.92 -20.87 0.72
CA ILE A 318 -16.61 -21.39 1.91
C ILE A 318 -18.03 -20.84 2.08
N ALA A 319 -18.31 -19.69 1.48
CA ALA A 319 -19.65 -19.12 1.33
C ALA A 319 -19.64 -18.10 0.18
N ARG A 320 -20.80 -17.49 -0.12
CA ARG A 320 -20.86 -16.37 -1.05
C ARG A 320 -19.92 -15.25 -0.57
N ASP A 321 -19.10 -14.74 -1.48
CA ASP A 321 -18.13 -13.67 -1.24
C ASP A 321 -17.16 -13.95 -0.08
N ARG A 322 -16.89 -15.24 0.21
CA ARG A 322 -15.96 -15.66 1.26
C ARG A 322 -15.05 -16.79 0.78
N VAL A 323 -13.75 -16.51 0.75
CA VAL A 323 -12.70 -17.44 0.31
C VAL A 323 -11.73 -17.69 1.46
N HIS A 324 -11.63 -18.95 1.87
CA HIS A 324 -10.61 -19.41 2.81
C HIS A 324 -9.27 -19.59 2.09
N VAL A 325 -8.21 -19.09 2.72
CA VAL A 325 -6.83 -19.13 2.22
C VAL A 325 -5.95 -19.80 3.28
N SER A 326 -5.11 -20.72 2.84
CA SER A 326 -4.16 -21.44 3.70
C SER A 326 -2.95 -21.92 2.92
N GLY A 327 -1.90 -22.35 3.62
CA GLY A 327 -0.77 -23.06 3.02
C GLY A 327 0.42 -22.19 2.57
N ALA A 328 0.41 -20.89 2.86
CA ALA A 328 1.61 -20.06 2.73
C ALA A 328 2.71 -20.57 3.66
N ARG A 329 3.96 -20.58 3.19
CA ARG A 329 5.14 -20.96 3.97
C ARG A 329 6.17 -19.85 3.96
N GLY A 330 6.91 -19.71 5.05
CA GLY A 330 7.89 -18.65 5.21
C GLY A 330 9.30 -19.18 5.42
N ARG A 331 10.27 -18.42 4.92
CA ARG A 331 11.69 -18.57 5.22
C ARG A 331 12.23 -17.27 5.81
N GLN A 332 13.37 -17.38 6.46
CA GLN A 332 14.09 -16.22 6.98
C GLN A 332 14.26 -15.15 5.88
N PRO A 333 14.00 -13.86 6.17
CA PRO A 333 14.23 -12.77 5.23
C PRO A 333 15.71 -12.63 4.87
N THR A 334 15.98 -11.92 3.78
CA THR A 334 17.35 -11.53 3.42
C THR A 334 17.87 -10.47 4.41
N PRO A 335 19.19 -10.26 4.52
CA PRO A 335 19.73 -9.16 5.33
C PRO A 335 19.57 -7.77 4.67
N TRP A 336 18.87 -7.69 3.53
CA TRP A 336 18.73 -6.50 2.70
C TRP A 336 17.26 -6.03 2.65
N LEU A 337 17.08 -4.71 2.48
CA LEU A 337 15.79 -4.12 2.16
C LEU A 337 15.81 -3.57 0.73
N LYS A 338 14.70 -3.74 0.00
CA LYS A 338 14.48 -3.04 -1.27
C LYS A 338 14.48 -1.54 -1.00
N CYS A 339 15.08 -0.75 -1.88
CA CYS A 339 15.02 0.71 -1.85
C CYS A 339 14.36 1.23 -3.12
N CYS A 340 13.55 2.29 -2.98
CA CYS A 340 13.08 3.10 -4.11
C CYS A 340 13.98 4.32 -4.21
N GLY A 341 14.76 4.43 -5.28
CA GLY A 341 15.60 5.58 -5.60
C GLY A 341 14.97 6.41 -6.72
N ILE A 342 14.86 7.72 -6.51
CA ILE A 342 14.42 8.68 -7.52
C ILE A 342 15.61 9.54 -7.90
N PHE A 343 15.93 9.58 -9.19
CA PHE A 343 16.96 10.45 -9.74
C PHE A 343 16.40 11.22 -10.95
N ILE A 344 17.06 12.31 -11.32
CA ILE A 344 16.64 13.12 -12.46
C ILE A 344 17.31 12.57 -13.71
N ASN A 345 16.51 12.03 -14.64
CA ASN A 345 16.99 11.55 -15.92
C ASN A 345 16.36 12.32 -17.09
N GLY A 346 16.87 13.52 -17.35
CA GLY A 346 16.40 14.38 -18.44
C GLY A 346 15.00 14.97 -18.23
N TYR A 347 14.36 15.38 -19.33
CA TYR A 347 13.02 15.98 -19.37
C TYR A 347 12.19 15.33 -20.47
N GLN A 348 10.91 15.05 -20.19
CA GLN A 348 9.95 14.55 -21.19
C GLN A 348 8.70 15.42 -21.22
N ALA A 349 8.21 15.73 -22.42
CA ALA A 349 6.92 16.37 -22.65
C ALA A 349 6.16 15.58 -23.73
N HIS A 350 4.88 15.29 -23.48
CA HIS A 350 4.00 14.60 -24.43
C HIS A 350 2.62 15.27 -24.43
N GLY A 351 1.95 15.31 -25.59
CA GLY A 351 0.63 15.89 -25.75
C GLY A 351 -0.13 15.25 -26.89
N ASP A 352 -1.26 14.61 -26.58
CA ASP A 352 -2.17 14.02 -27.55
C ASP A 352 -3.56 14.68 -27.46
N ILE A 353 -4.18 14.93 -28.61
CA ILE A 353 -5.58 15.32 -28.73
C ILE A 353 -6.31 14.27 -29.57
N LEU A 354 -7.22 13.53 -28.93
CA LEU A 354 -8.03 12.51 -29.59
C LEU A 354 -9.37 13.10 -30.06
N ILE A 355 -9.66 13.00 -31.35
CA ILE A 355 -10.97 13.31 -31.94
C ILE A 355 -11.64 12.00 -32.34
N ALA A 356 -12.69 11.60 -31.61
CA ALA A 356 -13.44 10.36 -31.86
C ALA A 356 -14.89 10.63 -32.31
N GLY A 357 -15.43 9.74 -33.16
CA GLY A 357 -16.78 9.82 -33.73
C GLY A 357 -16.85 9.26 -35.16
N HIS A 358 -18.05 8.89 -35.61
CA HIS A 358 -18.25 8.29 -36.94
C HIS A 358 -17.75 9.20 -38.09
N GLU A 359 -17.83 10.52 -37.90
CA GLU A 359 -17.35 11.55 -38.83
C GLU A 359 -16.05 12.23 -38.37
N ALA A 360 -15.30 11.62 -37.43
CA ALA A 360 -14.08 12.19 -36.86
C ALA A 360 -13.05 12.59 -37.94
N LYS A 361 -13.01 11.87 -39.07
CA LYS A 361 -12.15 12.20 -40.22
C LYS A 361 -12.47 13.54 -40.88
N GLN A 362 -13.74 13.96 -40.94
CA GLN A 362 -14.14 15.26 -41.51
C GLN A 362 -14.08 16.37 -40.46
N LYS A 363 -14.40 16.06 -39.19
CA LYS A 363 -14.28 16.99 -38.07
C LYS A 363 -12.84 17.46 -37.81
N LYS A 364 -11.85 16.62 -38.15
CA LYS A 364 -10.43 16.97 -38.16
C LYS A 364 -10.13 18.20 -39.03
N PHE A 365 -10.76 18.32 -40.21
CA PHE A 365 -10.49 19.40 -41.17
C PHE A 365 -10.93 20.79 -40.67
N LEU A 366 -11.93 20.87 -39.79
CA LEU A 366 -12.42 22.13 -39.20
C LEU A 366 -11.49 22.70 -38.11
N TRP A 367 -10.64 21.86 -37.50
CA TRP A 367 -9.68 22.29 -36.48
C TRP A 367 -8.38 22.82 -37.09
N GLU A 368 -7.98 22.34 -38.28
CA GLU A 368 -6.77 22.77 -38.98
C GLU A 368 -6.87 24.21 -39.54
N GLU A 369 -8.07 24.75 -39.78
CA GLU A 369 -8.25 26.15 -40.26
C GLU A 369 -8.33 27.21 -39.14
N THR A 370 -8.54 26.82 -37.88
CA THR A 370 -8.68 27.77 -36.74
C THR A 370 -7.38 28.10 -36.01
N GLY A 371 -6.24 27.60 -36.49
CA GLY A 371 -4.92 28.04 -36.03
C GLY A 371 -4.56 27.64 -34.60
N VAL A 372 -4.64 26.34 -34.32
CA VAL A 372 -3.67 25.69 -33.41
C VAL A 372 -2.73 24.86 -34.26
#